data_AF-A0A970MUH7-F1
#
_entry.id   AF-A0A970MUH7-F1
#
_cell.length_a   1.000
_cell.length_b   1.000
_cell.length_c   1.000
_cell.angle_alpha   90.00
_cell.angle_beta   90.00
_cell.angle_gamma   90.00
#
_symmetry.space_group_name_H-M   'P 1'
#
loop_
_entity.id
_entity.type
_entity.pdbx_description
1 polymer ?
#
loop_
_entity_poly.entity_id
_entity_poly.type
_entity_poly.pdbx_seq_one_letter_code
_entity_poly.pdbx_strand_id
1 'polypeptide(L)'
;MKKRFFLIGFIFTFILPSHLLSQSLLWEVMGKKSKKPSYIYGTIHIQDKRVFEYSDSVEIAIDACDAFALELLLDEIDQKEMIKHMMMKESLDDLME
;
A
#
# COMPACT_ATOMS: atom_id res chain seq x y z
N MET A 1 -0.39 60.19 -7.88
CA MET A 1 0.58 59.08 -8.07
C MET A 1 0.60 58.12 -6.86
N LYS A 2 -0.52 57.44 -6.54
CA LYS A 2 -0.60 56.53 -5.36
C LYS A 2 -1.48 55.28 -5.58
N LYS A 3 -1.79 54.91 -6.84
CA LYS A 3 -2.66 53.76 -7.16
C LYS A 3 -1.97 52.61 -7.90
N ARG A 4 -0.65 52.68 -8.10
CA ARG A 4 0.13 51.66 -8.83
C ARG A 4 0.75 50.58 -7.95
N PHE A 5 0.82 50.80 -6.63
CA PHE A 5 1.41 49.83 -5.69
C PHE A 5 0.45 48.72 -5.23
N PHE A 6 -0.86 48.86 -5.46
CA PHE A 6 -1.83 47.84 -5.06
C PHE A 6 -1.84 46.62 -6.01
N LEU A 7 -1.26 46.75 -7.21
CA LEU A 7 -1.23 45.66 -8.20
C LEU A 7 -0.06 44.67 -7.99
N ILE A 8 0.93 45.02 -7.18
CA ILE A 8 2.14 44.19 -6.95
C ILE A 8 1.92 43.19 -5.81
N GLY A 9 0.91 43.42 -4.95
CA GLY A 9 0.57 42.51 -3.84
C GLY A 9 -0.32 41.31 -4.22
N PHE A 10 -0.87 41.27 -5.44
CA PHE A 10 -1.81 40.21 -5.84
C PHE A 10 -1.14 39.02 -6.53
N ILE A 11 0.14 39.11 -6.88
CA ILE A 11 0.88 38.05 -7.59
C ILE A 11 1.50 37.03 -6.62
N PHE A 12 1.53 37.32 -5.31
CA PHE A 12 2.23 36.46 -4.33
C PHE A 12 1.38 35.35 -3.70
N THR A 13 0.07 35.30 -3.96
CA THR A 13 -0.86 34.39 -3.26
C THR A 13 -1.17 33.08 -4.00
N PHE A 14 -0.47 32.75 -5.09
CA PHE A 14 -0.84 31.58 -5.93
C PHE A 14 0.33 30.66 -6.31
N ILE A 15 1.32 30.49 -5.42
CA ILE A 15 2.30 29.40 -5.54
C ILE A 15 2.19 28.53 -4.29
N LEU A 16 1.07 27.81 -4.16
CA LEU A 16 1.04 26.61 -3.32
C LEU A 16 1.88 25.55 -4.06
N PRO A 17 2.96 25.01 -3.48
CA PRO A 17 3.64 23.87 -4.07
C PRO A 17 2.65 22.70 -4.05
N SER A 18 2.14 22.33 -5.22
CA SER A 18 1.32 21.12 -5.42
C SER A 18 2.09 19.82 -5.10
N HIS A 19 3.40 19.93 -4.85
CA HIS A 19 4.32 18.84 -4.54
C HIS A 19 4.26 18.33 -3.09
N LEU A 20 3.44 18.93 -2.21
CA LEU A 20 3.31 18.48 -0.81
C LEU A 20 2.50 17.18 -0.65
N LEU A 21 1.74 16.78 -1.67
CA LEU A 21 1.15 15.45 -1.73
C LEU A 21 2.22 14.49 -2.24
N SER A 22 3.05 14.01 -1.32
CA SER A 22 3.98 12.91 -1.58
C SER A 22 3.20 11.72 -2.13
N GLN A 23 3.63 11.18 -3.27
CA GLN A 23 3.04 9.97 -3.84
C GLN A 23 3.44 8.78 -2.95
N SER A 24 2.61 8.49 -1.95
CA SER A 24 2.77 7.30 -1.11
C SER A 24 2.05 6.12 -1.74
N LEU A 25 2.70 4.95 -1.70
CA LEU A 25 2.06 3.67 -2.00
C LEU A 25 1.37 3.08 -0.77
N LEU A 26 1.70 3.53 0.44
CA LEU A 26 1.12 3.05 1.69
C LEU A 26 0.07 4.04 2.20
N TRP A 27 -1.13 3.52 2.45
CA TRP A 27 -2.28 4.28 2.92
C TRP A 27 -2.87 3.62 4.16
N GLU A 28 -3.07 4.39 5.23
CA GLU A 28 -3.87 3.98 6.37
C GLU A 28 -5.35 4.25 6.08
N VAL A 29 -6.21 3.26 6.31
CA VAL A 29 -7.66 3.36 6.16
C VAL A 29 -8.35 2.96 7.46
N MET A 30 -9.38 3.71 7.85
CA MET A 30 -10.16 3.44 9.06
C MET A 30 -11.63 3.19 8.70
N GLY A 31 -12.12 2.00 9.06
CA GLY A 31 -13.54 1.66 8.92
C GLY A 31 -14.39 2.39 9.96
N LYS A 32 -15.61 2.80 9.59
CA LYS A 32 -16.54 3.55 10.46
C LYS A 32 -16.86 2.90 11.81
N LYS A 33 -16.72 1.57 11.89
CA LYS A 33 -16.93 0.75 13.11
C LYS A 33 -15.66 0.00 13.54
N SER A 34 -14.54 0.21 12.85
CA SER A 34 -13.28 -0.46 13.18
C SER A 34 -12.62 0.22 14.37
N LYS A 35 -12.01 -0.58 15.24
CA LYS A 35 -11.18 -0.08 16.36
C LYS A 35 -9.70 -0.03 16.01
N LYS A 36 -9.28 -0.70 14.95
CA LYS A 36 -7.90 -0.74 14.45
C LYS A 36 -7.87 -0.21 13.00
N PRO A 37 -6.79 0.48 12.59
CA PRO A 37 -6.60 0.82 11.19
C PRO A 37 -6.40 -0.45 10.35
N SER A 38 -6.59 -0.31 9.04
CA SER A 38 -6.11 -1.26 8.04
C SER A 38 -5.22 -0.50 7.06
N TYR A 39 -4.40 -1.22 6.30
CA TYR A 39 -3.45 -0.60 5.40
C TYR A 39 -3.68 -1.08 3.97
N ILE A 40 -3.66 -0.15 3.03
CA ILE A 40 -3.68 -0.43 1.59
C ILE A 40 -2.30 -0.07 1.04
N TYR A 41 -1.64 -1.05 0.47
CA TYR A 41 -0.42 -0.84 -0.30
C TYR A 41 -0.74 -0.93 -1.79
N GLY A 42 -0.26 0.03 -2.59
CA GLY A 42 -0.49 0.08 -4.04
C GLY A 42 0.04 -1.15 -4.78
N THR A 43 -0.44 -1.37 -6.01
CA THR A 43 -0.03 -2.53 -6.81
C THR A 43 1.39 -2.37 -7.36
N ILE A 44 2.14 -3.47 -7.37
CA ILE A 44 3.45 -3.57 -8.00
C ILE A 44 3.29 -4.39 -9.28
N HIS A 45 3.28 -3.72 -10.44
CA HIS A 45 3.18 -4.37 -11.76
C HIS A 45 4.55 -4.62 -12.42
N ILE A 46 5.65 -4.45 -11.68
CA ILE A 46 7.01 -4.55 -12.20
C ILE A 46 7.78 -5.59 -11.36
N GLN A 47 8.39 -6.56 -12.03
CA GLN A 47 9.21 -7.61 -11.39
C GLN A 47 10.65 -7.15 -11.11
N ASP A 48 10.86 -5.89 -10.72
CA ASP A 48 12.18 -5.36 -10.41
C ASP A 48 12.48 -5.61 -8.93
N LYS A 49 13.61 -6.24 -8.62
CA LYS A 49 13.98 -6.57 -7.23
C LYS A 49 13.90 -5.37 -6.28
N ARG A 50 14.19 -4.16 -6.77
CA ARG A 50 14.22 -2.93 -5.99
C ARG A 50 12.83 -2.47 -5.51
N VAL A 51 11.74 -2.84 -6.20
CA VAL A 51 10.38 -2.52 -5.73
C VAL A 51 9.89 -3.48 -4.65
N PHE A 52 10.61 -4.58 -4.39
CA PHE A 52 10.33 -5.49 -3.27
C PHE A 52 11.14 -5.15 -2.02
N GLU A 53 12.00 -4.14 -2.06
CA GLU A 53 12.64 -3.58 -0.87
C GLU A 53 11.65 -2.63 -0.18
N TYR A 54 10.80 -3.20 0.67
CA TYR A 54 9.83 -2.44 1.45
C TYR A 54 10.53 -1.45 2.38
N SER A 55 9.93 -0.27 2.56
CA SER A 55 10.38 0.65 3.60
C SER A 55 9.95 0.16 4.99
N ASP A 56 10.65 0.60 6.04
CA ASP A 56 10.33 0.27 7.43
C ASP A 56 8.84 0.54 7.76
N SER A 57 8.25 1.58 7.17
CA SER A 57 6.83 1.91 7.37
C SER A 57 5.88 0.84 6.83
N VAL A 58 6.23 0.19 5.73
CA VAL A 58 5.44 -0.91 5.15
C VAL A 58 5.56 -2.16 6.02
N GLU A 59 6.76 -2.46 6.52
CA GLU A 59 6.98 -3.60 7.44
C GLU A 59 6.17 -3.43 8.73
N ILE A 60 6.22 -2.24 9.35
CA ILE A 60 5.40 -1.90 10.53
C ILE A 60 3.91 -2.06 10.25
N ALA A 61 3.44 -1.65 9.07
CA ALA A 61 2.04 -1.77 8.68
C ALA A 61 1.59 -3.23 8.49
N ILE A 62 2.47 -4.07 7.93
CA ILE A 62 2.23 -5.52 7.78
C ILE A 62 2.15 -6.18 9.16
N ASP A 63 3.11 -5.89 10.05
CA ASP A 63 3.16 -6.47 11.40
C ASP A 63 1.96 -6.08 12.28
N ALA A 64 1.37 -4.91 12.02
CA ALA A 64 0.17 -4.46 12.73
C ALA A 64 -1.13 -5.17 12.30
N CYS A 65 -1.10 -5.91 11.19
CA CYS A 65 -2.29 -6.55 10.62
C CYS A 65 -2.48 -7.99 11.11
N ASP A 66 -3.70 -8.31 11.55
CA ASP A 66 -4.06 -9.69 11.95
C ASP A 66 -4.20 -10.63 10.72
N ALA A 67 -4.37 -10.08 9.52
CA ALA A 67 -4.47 -10.82 8.25
C ALA A 67 -3.99 -9.97 7.07
N PHE A 68 -3.54 -10.63 6.00
CA PHE A 68 -3.00 -9.99 4.79
C PHE A 68 -3.66 -10.56 3.52
N ALA A 69 -3.92 -9.71 2.54
CA ALA A 69 -4.50 -10.08 1.24
C ALA A 69 -3.72 -9.40 0.11
N LEU A 70 -3.45 -10.15 -0.97
CA LEU A 70 -2.71 -9.70 -2.13
C LEU A 70 -3.24 -10.35 -3.42
N GLU A 71 -2.87 -9.79 -4.57
CA GLU A 71 -3.16 -10.37 -5.89
C GLU A 71 -2.02 -11.30 -6.31
N LEU A 72 -2.37 -12.52 -6.73
CA LEU A 72 -1.43 -13.48 -7.32
C LEU A 72 -1.72 -13.63 -8.81
N LEU A 73 -0.69 -13.48 -9.64
CA LEU A 73 -0.75 -13.78 -11.07
C LEU A 73 -0.62 -15.30 -11.28
N LEU A 74 -1.73 -16.02 -11.18
CA LEU A 74 -1.74 -17.48 -11.25
C LEU A 74 -1.21 -18.03 -12.57
N ASP A 75 -1.37 -17.29 -13.67
CA ASP A 75 -0.88 -17.70 -15.00
C ASP A 75 0.65 -17.72 -15.10
N GLU A 76 1.36 -16.98 -14.23
CA GLU A 76 2.82 -16.93 -14.18
C GLU A 76 3.41 -17.94 -13.17
N ILE A 77 2.57 -18.59 -12.36
CA ILE A 77 3.00 -19.54 -11.34
C ILE A 77 2.97 -20.95 -11.92
N ASP A 78 4.03 -21.72 -11.69
CA ASP A 78 4.05 -23.13 -12.06
C ASP A 78 2.93 -23.88 -11.31
N GLN A 79 2.02 -24.49 -12.07
CA GLN A 79 0.82 -25.13 -11.51
C GLN A 79 1.15 -26.29 -10.57
N LYS A 80 2.28 -26.99 -10.78
CA LYS A 80 2.68 -28.11 -9.91
C LYS A 80 3.18 -27.58 -8.57
N GLU A 81 4.00 -26.53 -8.58
CA GLU A 81 4.43 -25.87 -7.33
C GLU A 81 3.25 -25.26 -6.59
N MET A 82 2.30 -24.62 -7.29
CA MET A 82 1.08 -24.10 -6.65
C MET A 82 0.29 -25.20 -5.93
N ILE A 83 0.00 -26.32 -6.60
CA ILE A 83 -0.75 -27.44 -6.01
C ILE A 83 -0.04 -27.96 -4.75
N LYS A 84 1.28 -28.15 -4.81
CA LYS A 84 2.08 -28.61 -3.66
C LYS A 84 1.96 -27.71 -2.43
N HIS A 85 1.82 -26.39 -2.62
CA HIS A 85 1.64 -25.43 -1.53
C HIS A 85 0.18 -25.25 -1.09
N MET A 86 -0.79 -25.61 -1.94
CA MET A 86 -2.23 -25.59 -1.62
C MET A 86 -2.73 -26.87 -0.95
N MET A 87 -2.01 -27.99 -1.11
CA MET A 87 -2.31 -29.22 -0.39
C MET A 87 -2.01 -29.04 1.10
N MET A 88 -2.98 -29.36 1.97
CA MET A 88 -2.71 -29.43 3.40
C MET A 88 -1.67 -30.52 3.67
N LYS A 89 -0.69 -30.21 4.51
CA LYS A 89 0.36 -31.17 4.90
C LYS A 89 -0.19 -32.35 5.69
N GLU A 90 -1.26 -32.11 6.44
CA GLU A 90 -1.93 -33.06 7.33
C GLU A 90 -3.37 -33.22 6.85
N SER A 91 -3.88 -34.44 6.95
CA SER A 91 -5.28 -34.71 6.62
C SER A 91 -6.20 -34.16 7.72
N LEU A 92 -7.49 -34.01 7.43
CA LEU A 92 -8.45 -33.62 8.47
C LEU A 92 -8.44 -34.59 9.66
N ASP A 93 -8.18 -35.87 9.40
CA ASP A 93 -8.11 -36.90 10.44
C ASP A 93 -6.91 -36.67 11.37
N ASP A 94 -5.75 -36.27 10.82
CA ASP A 94 -4.54 -35.96 11.59
C ASP A 94 -4.68 -34.71 12.48
N LEU A 95 -5.57 -33.77 12.11
CA LEU A 95 -5.83 -32.53 12.86
C LEU A 95 -6.88 -32.69 13.96
N MET A 96 -7.60 -33.82 13.97
CA MET A 96 -8.71 -34.09 14.90
C MET A 96 -8.34 -35.08 16.03
N GLU A 97 -7.14 -35.66 16.00
CA GLU A 97 -6.53 -36.39 17.12
C GLU A 97 -5.77 -35.46 18.08
#